data_AF-A0A951TLI8-F1
#
_entry.id   AF-A0A951TLI8-F1
#
_cell.length_a   1.000
_cell.length_b   1.000
_cell.length_c   1.000
_cell.angle_alpha   90.00
_cell.angle_beta   90.00
_cell.angle_gamma   90.00
#
_symmetry.space_group_name_H-M   'P 1'
#
loop_
_entity.id
_entity.type
_entity.pdbx_description
1 polymer ?
#
loop_
_entity_poly.entity_id
_entity_poly.type
_entity_poly.pdbx_seq_one_letter_code
_entity_poly.pdbx_strand_id
1 'polypeptide(L)'
;MGTEDDPEAFEIALTTEDGQDVTTLAAGEYTIDVTDYSTIHNFALSGQGVDEATSVSEVEQTTWTVTVEPGEYTYVCDPHPSMSGGFAVTA
;
A
#
# COMPACT_ATOMS: atom_id res chain seq x y z
N MET A 1 -7.06 1.84 2.97
CA MET A 1 -7.62 2.87 2.07
C MET A 1 -8.89 3.40 2.67
N GLY A 2 -9.02 4.71 2.77
CA GLY A 2 -10.01 5.29 3.68
C GLY A 2 -9.80 4.80 5.11
N THR A 3 -10.83 4.96 5.93
CA THR A 3 -10.83 4.51 7.32
C THR A 3 -12.13 3.77 7.65
N GLU A 4 -12.17 3.06 8.78
CA GLU A 4 -13.39 2.39 9.24
C GLU A 4 -14.54 3.39 9.48
N ASP A 5 -14.23 4.57 10.02
CA ASP A 5 -15.20 5.62 10.33
C ASP A 5 -15.57 6.50 9.12
N ASP A 6 -14.67 6.62 8.14
CA ASP A 6 -14.85 7.32 6.88
C ASP A 6 -14.21 6.53 5.72
N PRO A 7 -14.94 5.56 5.15
CA PRO A 7 -14.44 4.72 4.05
C PRO A 7 -14.00 5.51 2.83
N GLU A 8 -14.58 6.68 2.59
CA GLU A 8 -14.30 7.50 1.42
C GLU A 8 -13.28 8.62 1.69
N ALA A 9 -12.71 8.64 2.91
CA ALA A 9 -11.61 9.53 3.25
C ALA A 9 -10.51 9.44 2.20
N PHE A 10 -9.95 10.59 1.83
CA PHE A 10 -8.89 10.70 0.85
C PHE A 10 -7.53 10.34 1.48
N GLU A 11 -7.46 9.12 2.03
CA GLU A 11 -6.37 8.60 2.83
C GLU A 11 -5.81 7.30 2.26
N ILE A 12 -4.48 7.28 2.11
CA ILE A 12 -3.68 6.12 1.72
C ILE A 12 -2.44 6.12 2.61
N ALA A 13 -2.13 4.98 3.21
CA ALA A 13 -0.99 4.85 4.11
C ALA A 13 -0.43 3.44 4.05
N LEU A 14 0.89 3.34 4.24
CA LEU A 14 1.58 2.10 4.53
C LEU A 14 2.35 2.32 5.84
N THR A 15 1.98 1.58 6.87
CA THR A 15 2.56 1.72 8.20
C THR A 15 3.14 0.40 8.69
N THR A 16 4.10 0.51 9.60
CA THR A 16 4.59 -0.61 10.41
C THR A 16 3.53 -1.03 11.42
N GLU A 17 3.68 -2.21 12.03
CA GLU A 17 2.77 -2.70 13.07
C GLU A 17 2.62 -1.73 14.26
N ASP A 18 3.68 -0.96 14.56
CA ASP A 18 3.68 0.08 15.60
C ASP A 18 3.05 1.42 15.14
N GLY A 19 2.50 1.46 13.92
CA GLY A 19 1.78 2.61 13.35
C GLY A 19 2.66 3.72 12.77
N GLN A 20 3.96 3.49 12.61
CA GLN A 20 4.86 4.46 11.96
C GLN A 20 4.85 4.30 10.44
N ASP A 21 4.90 5.42 9.71
CA ASP A 21 5.00 5.43 8.26
C ASP A 21 6.21 4.61 7.77
N VAL A 22 5.97 3.78 6.76
CA VAL A 22 7.04 3.06 6.06
C VAL A 22 7.67 4.00 5.04
N THR A 23 8.85 4.53 5.35
CA THR A 23 9.65 5.35 4.41
C THR A 23 10.88 4.63 3.90
N THR A 24 11.39 3.65 4.65
CA THR A 24 12.57 2.86 4.28
C THR A 24 12.46 1.45 4.84
N LEU A 25 12.83 0.44 4.04
CA LEU A 25 12.93 -0.96 4.44
C LEU A 25 14.30 -1.53 4.08
N ALA A 26 14.72 -2.58 4.79
CA ALA A 26 15.81 -3.43 4.33
C ALA A 26 15.28 -4.37 3.23
N ALA A 27 16.15 -4.81 2.32
CA ALA A 27 15.78 -5.84 1.35
C ALA A 27 15.39 -7.14 2.07
N GLY A 28 14.34 -7.80 1.60
CA GLY A 28 13.82 -9.01 2.23
C GLY A 28 12.39 -9.35 1.89
N GLU A 29 11.90 -10.43 2.48
CA GLU A 29 10.50 -10.85 2.39
C GLU A 29 9.68 -10.16 3.49
N TYR A 30 8.52 -9.62 3.11
CA TYR A 30 7.59 -8.93 3.99
C TYR A 30 6.17 -9.43 3.75
N THR A 31 5.38 -9.46 4.82
CA THR A 31 3.93 -9.60 4.76
C THR A 31 3.31 -8.22 4.87
N ILE A 32 2.38 -7.91 3.97
CA ILE A 32 1.63 -6.65 3.94
C ILE A 32 0.15 -6.99 4.10
N ASP A 33 -0.44 -6.54 5.19
CA ASP A 33 -1.88 -6.59 5.39
C ASP A 33 -2.51 -5.31 4.84
N VAL A 34 -3.43 -5.46 3.91
CA VAL A 34 -4.12 -4.35 3.25
C VAL A 34 -5.59 -4.40 3.64
N THR A 35 -6.07 -3.30 4.21
CA THR A 35 -7.49 -3.07 4.45
C THR A 35 -7.95 -1.92 3.58
N ASP A 36 -8.87 -2.21 2.67
CA ASP A 36 -9.55 -1.25 1.82
C ASP A 36 -11.01 -1.14 2.26
N TYR A 37 -11.39 0.02 2.80
CA TYR A 37 -12.74 0.25 3.28
C TYR A 37 -13.69 0.73 2.16
N SER A 38 -13.17 1.11 0.99
CA SER A 38 -13.90 1.85 -0.04
C SER A 38 -14.27 0.99 -1.24
N THR A 39 -15.24 1.47 -2.03
CA THR A 39 -15.52 0.95 -3.38
C THR A 39 -15.18 1.95 -4.49
N ILE A 40 -14.40 2.98 -4.17
CA ILE A 40 -13.86 3.96 -5.13
C ILE A 40 -12.36 4.22 -4.95
N HIS A 41 -11.71 3.55 -4.00
CA HIS A 41 -10.26 3.59 -3.80
C HIS A 41 -9.64 2.22 -4.12
N ASN A 42 -8.33 2.21 -4.36
CA ASN A 42 -7.53 1.00 -4.29
C ASN A 42 -6.13 1.32 -3.76
N PHE A 43 -5.39 0.29 -3.36
CA PHE A 43 -3.98 0.37 -3.04
C PHE A 43 -3.22 -0.40 -4.12
N ALA A 44 -2.58 0.29 -5.06
CA ALA A 44 -1.72 -0.31 -6.09
C ALA A 44 -0.25 -0.10 -5.75
N LEU A 45 0.43 -1.15 -5.29
CA LEU A 45 1.85 -1.18 -4.95
C LEU A 45 2.68 -1.65 -6.14
N SER A 46 3.68 -0.86 -6.52
CA SER A 46 4.60 -1.21 -7.61
C SER A 46 6.05 -0.89 -7.26
N GLY A 47 6.95 -1.70 -7.80
CA GLY A 47 8.39 -1.52 -7.73
C GLY A 47 9.12 -2.73 -8.30
N GLN A 48 10.43 -2.84 -8.08
CA GLN A 48 11.19 -3.97 -8.61
C GLN A 48 10.64 -5.30 -8.08
N GLY A 49 10.15 -6.15 -8.98
CA GLY A 49 9.61 -7.47 -8.64
C GLY A 49 8.25 -7.47 -7.93
N VAL A 50 7.62 -6.31 -7.73
CA VAL A 50 6.33 -6.16 -7.04
C VAL A 50 5.35 -5.40 -7.92
N ASP A 51 4.17 -5.98 -8.10
CA ASP A 51 3.01 -5.40 -8.80
C ASP A 51 1.76 -6.03 -8.18
N GLU A 52 1.24 -5.40 -7.13
CA GLU A 52 0.10 -5.89 -6.35
C GLU A 52 -0.94 -4.77 -6.23
N ALA A 53 -2.23 -5.10 -6.32
CA ALA A 53 -3.28 -4.11 -6.15
C ALA A 53 -4.55 -4.71 -5.55
N THR A 54 -5.24 -3.93 -4.71
CA THR A 54 -6.65 -4.21 -4.39
C THR A 54 -7.57 -3.80 -5.55
N SER A 55 -8.78 -4.36 -5.57
CA SER A 55 -9.82 -3.93 -6.51
C SER A 55 -10.31 -2.51 -6.18
N VAL A 56 -10.63 -1.72 -7.20
CA VAL A 56 -11.22 -0.38 -6.99
C VAL A 56 -12.66 -0.46 -6.47
N SER A 57 -13.41 -1.48 -6.87
CA SER A 57 -14.87 -1.52 -6.70
C SER A 57 -15.33 -2.42 -5.56
N GLU A 58 -14.44 -2.83 -4.67
CA GLU A 58 -14.72 -3.80 -3.60
C GLU A 58 -14.10 -3.35 -2.29
N VAL A 59 -14.85 -3.53 -1.20
CA VAL A 59 -14.29 -3.49 0.15
C VAL A 59 -13.54 -4.79 0.38
N GLU A 60 -12.24 -4.73 0.64
CA GLU A 60 -11.37 -5.89 0.67
C GLU A 60 -10.40 -5.85 1.86
N GLN A 61 -10.19 -7.02 2.47
CA GLN A 61 -9.05 -7.27 3.36
C GLN A 61 -8.24 -8.39 2.74
N THR A 62 -6.98 -8.12 2.46
CA THR A 62 -6.08 -9.07 1.80
C THR A 62 -4.69 -8.99 2.41
N THR A 63 -3.93 -10.07 2.26
CA THR A 63 -2.57 -10.18 2.75
C THR A 63 -1.67 -10.60 1.62
N TRP A 64 -0.63 -9.80 1.35
CA TRP A 64 0.37 -10.09 0.34
C TRP A 64 1.68 -10.54 1.00
N THR A 65 2.40 -11.43 0.34
CA THR A 65 3.79 -11.74 0.69
C THR A 65 4.65 -11.27 -0.48
N VAL A 66 5.46 -10.25 -0.25
CA VAL A 66 6.31 -9.63 -1.27
C VAL A 66 7.77 -9.76 -0.87
N THR A 67 8.64 -9.99 -1.86
CA THR A 67 10.08 -9.81 -1.68
C THR A 67 10.48 -8.48 -2.29
N VAL A 68 11.06 -7.60 -1.49
CA VAL A 68 11.56 -6.30 -1.95
C VAL A 68 13.08 -6.32 -2.04
N GLU A 69 13.58 -5.78 -3.15
CA GLU A 69 15.00 -5.63 -3.46
C GLU A 69 15.40 -4.14 -3.39
N PRO A 70 16.70 -3.80 -3.25
CA PRO A 70 17.11 -2.40 -3.17
C PRO A 70 16.61 -1.56 -4.36
N GLY A 71 15.87 -0.50 -4.07
CA GLY A 71 15.16 0.30 -5.07
C GLY A 71 14.10 1.23 -4.47
N GLU A 72 13.27 1.81 -5.33
CA GLU A 72 12.16 2.66 -4.93
C GLU A 72 10.84 1.93 -5.22
N TYR A 73 9.90 2.02 -4.29
CA TYR A 73 8.57 1.45 -4.39
C TYR A 73 7.53 2.54 -4.18
N THR A 74 6.46 2.49 -4.95
CA THR A 74 5.38 3.47 -4.87
C THR A 74 4.05 2.76 -4.70
N TYR A 75 3.17 3.37 -3.93
CA TYR A 75 1.77 2.98 -3.89
C TYR A 75 0.88 4.15 -4.27
N VAL A 76 -0.21 3.85 -4.97
CA VAL A 76 -1.15 4.86 -5.49
C VAL A 76 -2.56 4.31 -5.50
N CYS A 77 -3.55 5.20 -5.39
CA CYS A 77 -4.93 4.92 -5.77
C CYS A 77 -5.12 5.27 -7.25
N ASP A 78 -5.42 4.31 -8.11
CA ASP A 78 -5.50 4.53 -9.56
C ASP A 78 -6.59 5.56 -9.96
N PRO A 79 -7.82 5.52 -9.38
CA PRO A 79 -8.82 6.56 -9.62
C PRO A 79 -8.43 7.95 -9.09
N HIS A 80 -7.55 8.00 -8.10
CA HIS A 80 -7.20 9.21 -7.35
C HIS A 80 -5.68 9.37 -7.20
N PRO A 81 -4.92 9.70 -8.28
CA PRO A 81 -3.45 9.65 -8.25
C PRO A 81 -2.76 10.58 -7.26
N SER A 82 -3.46 11.60 -6.75
CA SER A 82 -2.97 12.44 -5.65
C SER A 82 -2.94 11.73 -4.30
N MET A 83 -3.59 10.58 -4.16
CA MET A 83 -3.43 9.63 -3.06
C MET A 83 -2.28 8.70 -3.45
N SER A 84 -1.07 9.06 -3.03
CA SER A 84 0.11 8.25 -3.29
C SER A 84 1.14 8.41 -2.17
N GLY A 85 2.06 7.45 -2.13
CA GLY A 85 3.24 7.48 -1.30
C GLY A 85 4.28 6.50 -1.84
N GLY A 86 5.33 6.29 -1.08
CA GLY A 86 6.40 5.38 -1.47
C GLY A 86 7.46 5.23 -0.39
N PHE A 87 8.30 4.23 -0.59
CA PHE A 87 9.40 3.91 0.30
C PHE A 87 10.62 3.46 -0.48
N ALA A 88 11.79 3.73 0.09
CA ALA A 88 13.05 3.21 -0.42
C ALA A 88 13.37 1.86 0.21
N VAL A 89 14.05 1.00 -0.53
CA VAL A 89 14.60 -0.26 -0.03
C VAL A 89 16.11 -0.19 -0.15
N THR A 90 16.77 -0.47 0.97
CA THR A 90 18.24 -0.48 1.06
C THR A 90 18.75 -1.89 1.29
N ALA A 91 19.99 -2.14 0.87
CA ALA A 91 20.70 -3.39 1.15
C ALA A 91 20.93 -3.61 2.65
#